data_AF-A0A0L0MBH3-F1
#
_entry.id   AF-A0A0L0MBH3-F1
#
_cell.length_a   1.000
_cell.length_b   1.000
_cell.length_c   1.000
_cell.angle_alpha   90.00
_cell.angle_beta   90.00
_cell.angle_gamma   90.00
#
_symmetry.space_group_name_H-M   'P 1'
#
loop_
_entity.id
_entity.type
_entity.pdbx_description
1 polymer ?
#
loop_
_entity_poly.entity_id
_entity_poly.type
_entity_poly.pdbx_seq_one_letter_code
_entity_poly.pdbx_strand_id
1 'polypeptide(L)'
;MRHPLLTLHRSVLAHLRTQHEAEFGPVSPGEFLQIVINGSAYRWLSPLSTLIAAMFSAGTRDPAFAERFLPLLQESPDIAVANGQVAQVVRD
;
A
#
# COMPACT_ATOMS: atom_id res chain seq x y z
N MET A 1 8.91 1.37 -14.22
CA MET A 1 8.48 0.03 -13.77
C MET A 1 7.36 0.04 -12.72
N ARG A 2 7.21 1.07 -11.87
CA ARG A 2 6.14 1.13 -10.84
C ARG A 2 4.69 1.16 -11.34
N HIS A 3 4.41 1.96 -12.37
CA HIS A 3 3.04 2.14 -12.86
C HIS A 3 2.47 0.89 -13.55
N PRO A 4 3.20 0.17 -14.42
CA PRO A 4 2.66 -1.03 -15.07
C PRO A 4 2.19 -2.13 -14.12
N LEU A 5 2.91 -2.37 -13.02
CA LEU A 5 2.57 -3.40 -12.02
C LEU A 5 1.35 -3.03 -11.17
N LEU A 6 1.21 -1.76 -10.79
CA LEU A 6 0.00 -1.26 -10.11
C LEU A 6 -1.21 -1.32 -11.03
N THR A 7 -1.03 -0.99 -12.32
CA THR A 7 -2.07 -1.15 -13.35
C THR A 7 -2.50 -2.61 -13.48
N LEU A 8 -1.54 -3.55 -13.51
CA LEU A 8 -1.83 -4.98 -13.55
C LEU A 8 -2.61 -5.45 -12.30
N HIS A 9 -2.18 -5.05 -11.11
CA HIS A 9 -2.89 -5.39 -9.87
C HIS A 9 -4.34 -4.91 -9.89
N ARG A 10 -4.56 -3.67 -10.33
CA ARG A 10 -5.90 -3.10 -10.47
C ARG A 10 -6.74 -3.83 -11.51
N SER A 11 -6.17 -4.24 -12.64
CA SER A 11 -6.91 -4.99 -13.67
C SER A 11 -7.30 -6.38 -13.18
N VAL A 12 -6.44 -7.05 -12.39
CA VAL A 12 -6.76 -8.33 -11.77
C VAL A 12 -7.95 -8.19 -10.81
N LEU A 13 -7.93 -7.19 -9.92
CA LEU A 13 -9.05 -6.95 -8.99
C LEU A 13 -10.36 -6.62 -9.73
N ALA A 14 -10.29 -5.81 -10.79
CA ALA A 14 -11.47 -5.48 -11.60
C ALA A 14 -12.05 -6.73 -12.27
N HIS A 15 -11.20 -7.59 -12.83
CA HIS A 15 -11.64 -8.84 -13.46
C HIS A 15 -12.29 -9.78 -12.45
N LEU A 16 -11.69 -9.96 -11.27
CA LEU A 16 -12.23 -10.81 -10.22
C LEU A 16 -13.56 -10.29 -9.70
N ARG A 17 -13.73 -8.98 -9.61
CA ARG A 17 -15.00 -8.37 -9.25
C ARG A 17 -16.08 -8.72 -10.27
N THR A 18 -15.80 -8.56 -11.56
CA THR A 18 -16.76 -8.89 -12.61
C THR A 18 -17.15 -10.38 -12.58
N GLN A 19 -16.19 -11.28 -12.38
CA GLN A 19 -16.47 -12.71 -12.25
C GLN A 19 -17.36 -13.01 -11.03
N HIS A 20 -17.03 -12.41 -9.88
CA HIS A 20 -17.80 -12.60 -8.65
C HIS A 20 -19.23 -12.05 -8.79
N GLU A 21 -19.38 -10.86 -9.35
CA GLU A 21 -20.69 -10.25 -9.54
C GLU A 21 -21.56 -11.02 -10.53
N ALA A 22 -20.96 -11.70 -11.51
CA ALA A 22 -21.68 -12.57 -12.44
C ALA A 22 -22.24 -13.83 -11.76
N GLU A 23 -21.56 -14.35 -10.74
CA GLU A 23 -21.95 -15.59 -10.04
C GLU A 23 -22.86 -15.33 -8.82
N PHE A 24 -22.62 -14.24 -8.08
CA PHE A 24 -23.26 -13.97 -6.79
C PHE A 24 -24.08 -12.68 -6.74
N GLY A 25 -24.03 -11.87 -7.80
CA GLY A 25 -24.71 -10.58 -7.87
C GLY A 25 -23.84 -9.38 -7.45
N PRO A 26 -24.35 -8.15 -7.64
CA PRO A 26 -23.58 -6.93 -7.41
C PRO A 26 -23.18 -6.75 -5.94
N VAL A 27 -21.93 -6.35 -5.70
CA VAL A 27 -21.37 -6.12 -4.35
C VAL A 27 -20.84 -4.70 -4.20
N SER A 28 -20.90 -4.12 -3.00
CA SER A 28 -20.26 -2.82 -2.78
C SER A 28 -18.72 -2.92 -2.88
N PRO A 29 -17.99 -1.82 -3.13
CA PRO A 29 -16.52 -1.85 -3.11
C PRO A 29 -15.92 -2.37 -1.80
N GLY A 30 -16.49 -1.96 -0.65
CA GLY A 30 -16.03 -2.40 0.66
C GLY A 30 -16.30 -3.88 0.91
N GLU A 31 -17.47 -4.37 0.50
CA GLU A 31 -17.86 -5.77 0.62
C GLU A 31 -16.99 -6.68 -0.26
N PHE A 32 -16.72 -6.28 -1.50
CA PHE A 32 -15.79 -6.99 -2.37
C PHE A 32 -14.39 -7.10 -1.76
N LEU A 33 -13.89 -6.02 -1.13
CA LEU A 33 -12.61 -6.06 -0.43
C LEU A 33 -12.62 -7.04 0.74
N GLN A 34 -13.70 -7.07 1.54
CA GLN A 34 -13.84 -8.06 2.61
C GLN A 34 -13.86 -9.49 2.07
N ILE A 35 -14.51 -9.73 0.94
CA ILE A 35 -14.53 -11.03 0.27
C ILE A 35 -13.13 -11.42 -0.22
N VAL A 36 -12.38 -10.49 -0.82
CA VAL A 36 -11.01 -10.74 -1.27
C VAL A 36 -10.06 -11.03 -0.10
N ILE A 37 -10.23 -10.34 1.03
CA ILE A 37 -9.39 -10.51 2.23
C ILE A 37 -9.69 -11.83 2.95
N ASN A 38 -10.97 -12.18 3.12
CA ASN A 38 -11.40 -13.29 3.96
C ASN A 38 -11.76 -14.57 3.17
N GLY A 39 -12.03 -14.44 1.88
CA GLY A 39 -12.54 -15.52 1.03
C GLY A 39 -11.46 -16.52 0.62
N SER A 40 -11.75 -17.81 0.79
CA SER A 40 -10.81 -18.89 0.47
C SER A 40 -10.38 -18.91 -1.01
N ALA A 41 -11.30 -18.58 -1.91
CA ALA A 41 -11.06 -18.49 -3.36
C ALA A 41 -10.07 -17.37 -3.76
N TYR A 42 -9.87 -16.38 -2.88
CA TYR A 42 -9.03 -15.21 -3.15
C TYR A 42 -7.70 -15.23 -2.38
N ARG A 43 -7.43 -16.29 -1.59
CA ARG A 43 -6.20 -16.39 -0.78
C ARG A 43 -4.90 -16.27 -1.59
N TRP A 44 -4.93 -16.65 -2.87
CA TRP A 44 -3.79 -16.51 -3.78
C TRP A 44 -3.42 -15.04 -4.10
N LEU A 45 -4.32 -14.07 -3.88
CA LEU A 45 -4.02 -12.63 -4.04
C LEU A 45 -3.09 -12.10 -2.96
N SER A 46 -3.08 -12.70 -1.77
CA SER A 46 -2.22 -12.26 -0.67
C SER A 46 -0.72 -12.38 -1.00
N PRO A 47 -0.19 -13.53 -1.45
CA PRO A 47 1.21 -13.64 -1.85
C PRO A 47 1.54 -12.77 -3.08
N LEU A 48 0.61 -12.60 -4.02
CA LEU A 48 0.80 -11.70 -5.18
C LEU A 48 0.91 -10.24 -4.73
N SER A 49 0.00 -9.79 -3.87
CA SER A 49 0.01 -8.42 -3.33
C SER A 49 1.25 -8.18 -2.48
N THR A 50 1.68 -9.17 -1.71
CA THR A 50 2.93 -9.13 -0.93
C THR A 50 4.15 -9.03 -1.83
N LEU A 51 4.20 -9.77 -2.95
CA LEU A 51 5.30 -9.69 -3.91
C LEU A 51 5.35 -8.30 -4.56
N ILE A 52 4.22 -7.77 -5.00
CA ILE A 52 4.11 -6.41 -5.54
C ILE A 52 4.58 -5.39 -4.50
N ALA A 53 4.08 -5.50 -3.26
CA ALA A 53 4.51 -4.64 -2.17
C ALA A 53 6.02 -4.78 -1.89
N ALA A 54 6.59 -5.98 -1.86
CA ALA A 54 8.01 -6.23 -1.66
C ALA A 54 8.88 -5.65 -2.79
N MET A 55 8.42 -5.73 -4.05
CA MET A 55 9.09 -5.10 -5.18
C MET A 55 9.08 -3.57 -5.10
N PHE A 56 8.15 -2.97 -4.33
CA PHE A 56 8.04 -1.54 -4.10
C PHE A 56 8.47 -1.08 -2.70
N SER A 57 8.68 -2.01 -1.78
CA SER A 57 9.08 -1.79 -0.40
C SER A 57 10.60 -1.74 -0.32
N ALA A 58 11.11 -0.57 0.06
CA ALA A 58 12.51 -0.33 0.42
C ALA A 58 13.56 -0.48 -0.71
N GLY A 59 13.26 0.12 -1.87
CA GLY A 59 14.28 0.69 -2.77
C GLY A 59 14.29 2.23 -2.79
N THR A 60 13.37 2.88 -2.07
CA THR A 60 13.19 4.35 -2.09
C THR A 60 13.09 4.93 -0.69
N ARG A 61 14.00 4.56 0.22
CA ARG A 61 14.46 5.55 1.20
C ARG A 61 15.51 6.34 0.44
N ASP A 62 15.14 7.52 -0.04
CA ASP A 62 16.10 8.40 -0.71
C ASP A 62 17.25 8.67 0.27
N PRO A 63 18.48 8.18 0.00
CA PRO A 63 19.61 8.47 0.89
C PRO A 63 19.86 9.98 0.95
N ALA A 64 19.50 10.73 -0.10
CA ALA A 64 19.57 12.18 -0.10
C ALA A 64 18.54 12.82 0.85
N PHE A 65 17.44 12.14 1.18
CA PHE A 65 16.55 12.60 2.25
C PHE A 65 17.27 12.55 3.58
N ALA A 66 17.94 11.44 3.92
CA ALA A 66 18.70 11.36 5.15
C ALA A 66 19.84 12.39 5.19
N GLU A 67 20.62 12.53 4.11
CA GLU A 67 21.73 13.50 4.03
C GLU A 67 21.28 14.96 4.15
N ARG A 68 20.13 15.33 3.59
CA ARG A 68 19.61 16.71 3.66
C ARG A 68 18.83 16.99 4.93
N PHE A 69 18.16 15.98 5.47
CA PHE A 69 17.26 16.13 6.60
C PHE A 69 17.98 16.04 7.95
N LEU A 70 19.02 15.19 8.07
CA LEU A 70 19.80 15.07 9.31
C LEU A 70 20.43 16.39 9.78
N PRO A 71 21.05 17.21 8.92
CA PRO A 71 21.60 18.51 9.33
C PRO A 71 20.53 19.47 9.86
N LEU A 72 19.36 19.51 9.22
CA LEU A 72 18.24 20.38 9.65
C LEU A 72 17.72 20.01 11.04
N LEU A 73 17.76 18.73 11.40
CA LEU A 73 17.41 18.29 12.75
C LEU A 73 18.46 18.67 13.80
N GLN A 74 19.73 18.83 13.41
CA GLN A 74 20.79 19.31 14.30
C GLN A 74 20.78 20.83 14.46
N GLU A 75 20.43 21.57 13.41
CA GLU A 75 20.31 23.03 13.46
C GLU A 75 19.01 23.51 14.12
N SER A 76 17.93 22.73 14.06
CA SER A 76 16.62 23.11 14.61
C SER A 76 15.93 21.89 15.26
N PRO A 77 16.23 21.60 16.54
CA PRO A 77 15.75 20.40 17.23
C PRO A 77 14.22 20.35 17.39
N ASP A 78 13.54 21.49 17.30
CA ASP A 78 12.08 21.62 17.24
C ASP A 78 11.47 20.90 16.02
N ILE A 79 12.16 20.87 14.88
CA ILE A 79 11.73 20.13 13.68
C ILE A 79 11.72 18.61 13.94
N ALA A 80 12.67 18.10 14.74
CA ALA A 80 12.71 16.68 15.10
C ALA A 80 11.50 16.29 15.96
N VAL A 81 11.13 17.15 16.91
CA VAL A 81 9.98 16.94 17.80
C VAL A 81 8.67 16.98 17.01
N ALA A 82 8.50 17.97 16.14
CA ALA A 82 7.32 18.09 15.29
C ALA A 82 7.15 16.88 14.36
N ASN A 83 8.24 16.40 13.73
CA ASN A 83 8.19 15.18 12.94
C ASN A 83 7.87 13.94 13.77
N GLY A 84 8.39 13.85 14.99
CA GLY A 84 8.05 12.78 15.93
C GLY A 84 6.55 12.73 16.26
N GLN A 85 5.93 13.89 16.46
CA GLN A 85 4.49 14.00 16.72
C GLN A 85 3.66 13.57 15.51
N VAL A 86 4.02 14.00 14.30
CA VAL A 86 3.35 13.57 13.06
C VAL A 86 3.45 12.06 12.87
N ALA A 87 4.61 11.46 13.18
CA ALA A 87 4.81 10.02 13.04
C ALA A 87 4.03 9.18 14.06
N GLN A 88 3.67 9.73 15.22
CA GLN A 88 2.78 9.07 16.19
C GLN A 88 1.34 9.08 15.69
N VAL A 89 0.86 10.22 15.17
CA VAL A 89 -0.51 10.36 14.65
C VAL A 89 -0.79 9.46 13.44
N VAL A 90 0.22 9.20 12.60
CA VAL A 90 0.09 8.30 11.43
C VAL A 90 0.12 6.81 11.83
N ARG A 91 0.50 6.49 13.07
CA ARG A 91 0.65 5.12 13.57
C ARG A 91 -0.60 4.60 14.31
N ASP A 92 -1.54 5.48 14.63
CA ASP A 92 -2.88 5.18 15.18
C ASP A 92 -3.93 5.03 14.06
#